data_AF-A0A1H6YSJ9-F1
#
_entry.id   AF-A0A1H6YSJ9-F1
#
_cell.length_a   1.000
_cell.length_b   1.000
_cell.length_c   1.000
_cell.angle_alpha   90.00
_cell.angle_beta   90.00
_cell.angle_gamma   90.00
#
_symmetry.space_group_name_H-M   'P 1'
#
loop_
_entity.id
_entity.type
_entity.pdbx_description
1 polymer ?
#
loop_
_entity_poly.entity_id
_entity_poly.type
_entity_poly.pdbx_seq_one_letter_code
_entity_poly.pdbx_strand_id
1 'polypeptide(L)' 'MNIDVKEVVINNETVWQVKLNDRPLHFRCQAEAEAFAERLATRIEALHALPETFFDGDSEFVAPETE' A
#
# COMPACT_ATOMS: atom_id res chain seq x y z
N MET A 1 -6.69 2.04 -6.71
CA MET A 1 -7.25 1.07 -5.75
C MET A 1 -8.44 1.73 -5.08
N ASN A 2 -9.59 1.07 -5.00
CA ASN A 2 -10.82 1.69 -4.50
C ASN A 2 -11.01 1.34 -3.01
N ILE A 3 -11.15 2.37 -2.18
CA ILE A 3 -11.35 2.26 -0.73
C ILE A 3 -12.74 2.81 -0.42
N ASP A 4 -13.58 2.01 0.21
CA ASP A 4 -14.94 2.40 0.61
C ASP A 4 -15.12 2.10 2.10
N VAL A 5 -15.57 3.07 2.88
CA VAL A 5 -15.82 2.92 4.31
C VAL A 5 -17.31 2.95 4.55
N LYS A 6 -17.85 1.90 5.17
CA LYS A 6 -19.28 1.80 5.48
C LYS A 6 -19.52 1.17 6.83
N GLU A 7 -20.59 1.59 7.49
CA GLU A 7 -21.10 0.89 8.67
C GLU A 7 -21.89 -0.37 8.24
N VAL A 8 -21.68 -1.48 8.93
CA VAL A 8 -22.39 -2.74 8.71
C VAL A 8 -22.67 -3.43 10.04
N VAL A 9 -23.84 -4.07 10.12
CA VAL A 9 -24.20 -4.89 11.29
C VAL A 9 -23.82 -6.33 11.01
N ILE A 10 -22.95 -6.90 11.84
CA ILE A 10 -22.51 -8.29 11.77
C ILE A 10 -22.80 -8.93 13.11
N ASN A 11 -23.55 -10.03 13.14
CA ASN A 11 -23.89 -10.76 14.38
C ASN A 11 -24.46 -9.86 15.50
N ASN A 12 -25.39 -8.96 15.16
CA ASN A 12 -25.97 -7.96 16.08
C ASN A 12 -24.99 -6.91 16.64
N GLU A 13 -23.74 -6.85 16.17
CA GLU A 13 -22.78 -5.80 16.51
C GLU A 13 -22.62 -4.83 15.33
N THR A 14 -22.66 -3.53 15.61
CA THR A 14 -22.35 -2.49 14.63
C THR A 14 -20.84 -2.40 14.47
N VAL A 15 -20.35 -2.70 13.28
CA VAL A 15 -18.93 -2.65 12.94
C VAL A 15 -18.70 -1.81 11.69
N TRP A 16 -17.50 -1.28 11.56
CA TRP A 16 -17.08 -0.48 10.42
C TRP A 16 -16.35 -1.35 9.43
N GLN A 17 -16.82 -1.39 8.20
CA GLN A 17 -16.19 -2.14 7.12
C GLN A 17 -15.47 -1.21 6.16
N VAL A 18 -14.17 -1.45 5.97
CA VAL A 18 -13.38 -0.85 4.90
C VAL A 18 -13.27 -1.88 3.78
N LYS A 19 -13.86 -1.61 2.62
CA LYS A 19 -13.77 -2.47 1.44
C LYS A 19 -12.60 -2.02 0.57
N LEU A 20 -11.62 -2.91 0.41
CA LEU A 20 -10.44 -2.74 -0.42
C LEU A 20 -10.56 -3.56 -1.69
N ASN A 21 -11.05 -2.96 -2.78
CA ASN A 21 -11.47 -3.66 -3.99
C ASN A 21 -12.44 -4.83 -3.65
N ASP A 22 -11.94 -6.06 -3.53
CA ASP A 22 -12.71 -7.27 -3.22
C ASP A 22 -12.53 -7.79 -1.78
N ARG A 23 -11.65 -7.17 -0.99
CA ARG A 23 -11.36 -7.59 0.39
C ARG A 23 -12.03 -6.67 1.41
N PRO A 24 -13.04 -7.14 2.14
CA PRO A 24 -13.59 -6.40 3.28
C PRO A 24 -12.71 -6.57 4.52
N LEU A 25 -12.42 -5.46 5.20
CA LEU A 25 -11.80 -5.41 6.52
C LEU A 25 -12.80 -4.85 7.52
N HIS A 26 -12.86 -5.43 8.73
CA HIS A 26 -13.78 -5.00 9.77
C HIS A 26 -13.03 -4.34 10.93
N PHE A 27 -13.59 -3.27 11.43
CA PHE A 27 -13.08 -2.45 12.52
C PHE A 27 -14.20 -2.24 13.55
N ARG A 28 -13.84 -2.18 14.83
CA ARG A 28 -14.81 -1.87 15.90
C ARG A 28 -15.12 -0.38 16.00
N CYS A 29 -14.22 0.47 15.52
CA CYS A 29 -14.29 1.92 15.71
C CYS A 29 -14.26 2.64 14.36
N GLN A 30 -15.14 3.63 14.20
CA GLN A 30 -15.19 4.49 13.01
C GLN A 30 -13.85 5.18 12.74
N ALA A 31 -13.33 5.88 13.75
CA ALA A 31 -12.08 6.64 13.65
C ALA A 31 -10.89 5.76 13.22
N GLU A 32 -10.91 4.48 13.60
CA GLU A 32 -9.86 3.53 13.24
C GLU A 32 -9.97 3.10 11.77
N ALA A 33 -11.19 2.87 11.29
CA ALA A 33 -11.48 2.58 9.88
C ALA A 33 -11.13 3.77 8.97
N GLU A 34 -11.47 4.99 9.38
CA GLU A 34 -11.16 6.23 8.65
C GLU A 34 -9.64 6.47 8.59
N ALA A 35 -8.95 6.43 9.74
CA ALA A 35 -7.50 6.61 9.78
C ALA A 35 -6.74 5.55 8.96
N PHE A 36 -7.26 4.32 8.89
CA PHE A 36 -6.73 3.27 8.03
C PHE A 36 -6.93 3.59 6.54
N ALA A 37 -8.14 4.02 6.16
CA ALA A 37 -8.47 4.40 4.79
C ALA A 37 -7.58 5.58 4.31
N GLU A 38 -7.42 6.61 5.13
CA GLU A 38 -6.56 7.76 4.83
C GLU A 38 -5.10 7.35 4.65
N ARG A 39 -4.53 6.60 5.60
CA ARG A 39 -3.14 6.10 5.49
C ARG A 39 -2.92 5.26 4.24
N LEU A 40 -3.89 4.42 3.90
CA LEU A 40 -3.80 3.57 2.73
C LEU A 40 -3.90 4.40 1.44
N ALA A 41 -4.80 5.38 1.39
CA ALA A 41 -4.90 6.31 0.28
C ALA A 41 -3.59 7.07 0.08
N THR A 42 -3.02 7.65 1.14
CA THR A 42 -1.71 8.32 1.09
C THR A 42 -0.61 7.40 0.60
N ARG A 43 -0.64 6.11 0.99
CA ARG A 43 0.37 5.14 0.55
C ARG A 43 0.20 4.71 -0.91
N ILE A 44 -1.02 4.67 -1.42
CA ILE A 44 -1.30 4.39 -2.83
C ILE A 44 -0.94 5.60 -3.70
N GLU A 45 -1.24 6.81 -3.24
CA GLU A 45 -0.92 8.07 -3.91
C GLU A 45 0.55 8.46 -3.81
N ALA A 46 1.24 8.02 -2.76
CA ALA A 46 2.68 8.10 -2.68
C ALA A 46 3.23 7.29 -3.85
N LEU A 47 3.53 8.00 -4.94
CA LEU A 47 4.23 7.50 -6.09
C LEU A 47 5.45 6.79 -5.53
N HIS A 48 5.40 5.46 -5.51
CA HIS A 48 6.57 4.64 -5.28
C HIS A 48 7.45 4.88 -6.49
N ALA A 49 8.15 6.02 -6.49
CA ALA A 49 9.23 6.29 -7.39
C ALA A 49 10.19 5.13 -7.16
N LEU A 50 10.13 4.17 -8.09
CA LEU A 50 11.18 3.19 -8.22
C LEU A 50 12.47 4.00 -8.31
N PRO A 51 13.49 3.73 -7.48
CA PRO A 51 14.75 4.43 -7.63
C PRO A 51 15.15 4.28 -9.09
N GLU A 52 15.34 5.42 -9.77
CA GLU A 52 15.86 5.46 -11.13
C GLU A 52 17.13 4.61 -11.13
N THR A 53 17.01 3.42 -11.73
CA THR A 53 18.10 2.67 -12.36
C THR A 53 19.48 2.85 -11.73
N PHE A 54 19.90 1.90 -10.89
CA PHE A 54 21.31 1.49 -10.85
C PHE A 54 21.64 0.70 -12.14
N PHE A 55 21.40 1.30 -13.30
CA PHE A 55 22.02 0.93 -14.56
C PHE A 55 22.93 2.09 -14.93
N ASP A 56 23.96 2.30 -14.11
CA ASP A 56 25.18 2.93 -14.61
C ASP A 56 25.80 1.91 -15.57
N GLY A 57 25.45 2.04 -16.84
CA GLY A 57 26.03 1.31 -17.94
C GLY A 57 27.46 1.77 -18.22
N ASP A 58 28.30 1.84 -17.19
CA ASP A 58 29.73 2.14 -17.29
C ASP A 58 30.48 1.59 -16.05
N SER A 59 30.51 0.27 -15.95
CA SER A 59 31.64 -0.39 -15.28
C SER A 59 32.26 -1.31 -16.31
N GLU A 60 33.15 -0.70 -17.08
CA GLU A 60 34.22 -1.37 -17.80
C GLU A 60 34.87 -2.38 -16.85
N PHE A 61 34.50 -3.64 -16.99
CA PHE A 61 35.11 -4.74 -16.28
C PHE A 61 36.50 -4.94 -16.89
N VAL A 62 37.48 -4.14 -16.43
CA VAL A 62 38.87 -4.34 -16.83
C VAL A 62 39.31 -5.67 -16.24
N ALA A 63 39.50 -6.66 -17.12
CA ALA A 63 40.07 -7.93 -16.73
C ALA A 63 41.52 -7.68 -16.28
N PRO A 64 41.99 -8.25 -15.15
CA PRO A 64 43.39 -8.18 -14.82
C PRO A 64 44.18 -8.98 -15.86
N GLU A 65 44.98 -8.28 -16.69
CA GLU A 65 46.03 -8.93 -17.47
C GLU A 65 46.93 -9.70 -16.50
N THR A 66 47.03 -11.00 -16.74
CA THR A 66 47.92 -11.90 -15.98
C THR A 66 49.18 -12.05 -16.81
N GLU A 67 50.27 -11.41 -16.37
CA GLU A 67 51.66 -11.74 -16.78
C GLU A 67 52.29 -12.68 -15.75
#